data_AF-A0A529PFR5-F1
#
_entry.id   AF-A0A529PFR5-F1
#
_cell.length_a   1.000
_cell.length_b   1.000
_cell.length_c   1.000
_cell.angle_alpha   90.00
_cell.angle_beta   90.00
_cell.angle_gamma   90.00
#
_symmetry.space_group_name_H-M   'P 1'
#
loop_
_entity.id
_entity.type
_entity.pdbx_description
1 polymer ?
#
loop_
_entity_poly.entity_id
_entity_poly.type
_entity_poly.pdbx_seq_one_letter_code
_entity_poly.pdbx_strand_id
1 'polypeptide(L)'
;KFVFVHAGIRPGIDLVEQDEDDLLNIRSEFFEKAHILDRWVVHGHTIVDVPKFEGHRLGIDTGAFRSGRLTAVRIVGKHGKLLSSAG
;
A
#
# COMPACT_ATOMS: atom_id res chain seq x y z
N LYS A 1 11.41 -7.94 -2.47
CA LYS A 1 10.84 -8.28 -1.15
C LYS A 1 9.53 -7.50 -0.98
N PHE A 2 8.58 -8.01 -0.20
CA PHE A 2 7.27 -7.39 0.01
C PHE A 2 7.02 -7.11 1.49
N VAL A 3 6.26 -6.05 1.76
CA VAL A 3 5.66 -5.71 3.05
C VAL A 3 4.18 -5.47 2.81
N PHE A 4 3.34 -6.06 3.66
CA PHE A 4 1.90 -5.86 3.67
C PHE A 4 1.56 -5.17 4.98
N VAL A 5 1.00 -3.96 4.89
CA VAL A 5 0.77 -3.09 6.05
C VAL A 5 -0.52 -2.32 5.86
N HIS A 6 -1.18 -1.91 6.94
CA HIS A 6 -2.46 -1.23 6.84
C HIS A 6 -2.34 0.15 6.16
N ALA A 7 -1.54 1.07 6.71
CA ALA A 7 -1.40 2.42 6.18
C ALA A 7 -0.11 2.65 5.37
N GLY A 8 1.03 2.21 5.90
CA GLY A 8 2.33 2.42 5.27
C GLY A 8 3.48 2.09 6.22
N ILE A 9 4.69 2.44 5.82
CA ILE A 9 5.88 2.41 6.70
C ILE A 9 6.55 3.77 6.66
N ARG A 10 7.27 4.15 7.72
CA ARG A 10 8.16 5.32 7.70
C ARG A 10 9.41 5.00 6.87
N PRO A 11 9.62 5.65 5.70
CA PRO A 11 10.75 5.30 4.85
C PRO A 11 12.09 5.67 5.49
N GLY A 12 13.08 4.79 5.34
CA GLY A 12 14.41 4.95 5.97
C GLY A 12 14.51 4.42 7.39
N ILE A 13 13.43 3.90 7.98
CA ILE A 13 13.42 3.20 9.27
C ILE A 13 13.32 1.69 9.01
N ASP A 14 14.11 0.89 9.72
CA ASP A 14 14.05 -0.56 9.58
C ASP A 14 12.70 -1.12 10.00
N LEU A 15 12.24 -2.20 9.35
CA LEU A 15 10.89 -2.74 9.58
C LEU A 15 10.63 -3.14 11.03
N VAL A 16 11.67 -3.59 11.75
CA VAL A 16 11.57 -4.00 13.16
C VAL A 16 11.53 -2.81 14.13
N GLU A 17 11.86 -1.61 13.64
CA GLU A 17 11.88 -0.35 14.40
C GLU A 17 10.73 0.58 14.00
N GLN A 18 9.80 0.11 13.17
CA GLN A 18 8.62 0.88 12.79
C GLN A 18 7.71 1.07 14.01
N ASP A 19 7.20 2.29 14.15
CA ASP A 19 6.20 2.60 15.16
C ASP A 19 4.83 2.02 14.76
N GLU A 20 4.11 1.43 15.71
CA GLU A 20 2.81 0.82 15.44
C GLU A 20 1.78 1.83 14.95
N ASP A 21 1.80 3.07 15.45
CA ASP A 21 0.90 4.13 15.01
C ASP A 21 1.19 4.49 13.54
N ASP A 22 2.45 4.54 13.14
CA ASP A 22 2.80 4.75 11.72
C ASP A 22 2.27 3.63 10.83
N LEU A 23 2.44 2.37 11.23
CA LEU A 23 1.94 1.21 10.47
C LEU A 23 0.42 1.26 10.25
N LEU A 24 -0.31 1.88 11.18
CA LEU A 24 -1.76 1.98 11.17
C LEU A 24 -2.30 3.32 10.63
N ASN A 25 -1.53 4.40 10.68
CA ASN A 25 -2.07 5.75 10.47
C ASN A 25 -1.21 6.69 9.61
N ILE A 26 0.00 6.30 9.19
CA ILE A 26 0.88 7.18 8.39
C ILE A 26 0.23 7.57 7.06
N ARG A 27 0.46 8.82 6.61
CA ARG A 27 -0.08 9.37 5.34
C ARG A 27 0.98 10.11 4.53
N SER A 28 1.03 11.44 4.64
CA SER A 28 1.88 12.33 3.85
C SER A 28 3.34 11.93 3.87
N GLU A 29 3.87 11.63 5.05
CA GLU A 29 5.26 11.29 5.30
C GLU A 29 5.69 10.01 4.57
N PHE A 30 4.78 9.05 4.46
CA PHE A 30 4.99 7.84 3.66
C PHE A 30 4.94 8.15 2.16
N PHE A 31 3.98 8.96 1.73
CA PHE A 31 3.75 9.23 0.30
C PHE A 31 4.87 10.07 -0.30
N GLU A 32 5.29 11.14 0.38
CA GLU A 32 6.36 12.05 -0.05
C GLU A 32 7.71 11.33 -0.17
N LYS A 33 7.95 10.35 0.70
CA LYS A 33 9.20 9.59 0.76
C LYS A 33 9.09 8.18 0.16
N ALA A 34 8.04 7.89 -0.60
CA ALA A 34 7.86 6.58 -1.23
C ALA A 34 8.98 6.24 -2.25
N HIS A 35 9.68 7.26 -2.77
CA HIS A 35 10.77 7.11 -3.73
C HIS A 35 12.04 6.46 -3.14
N ILE A 36 12.22 6.47 -1.82
CA ILE A 36 13.38 5.83 -1.15
C ILE A 36 13.08 4.41 -0.64
N LEU A 37 11.90 3.86 -0.95
CA LEU A 37 11.55 2.49 -0.56
C LEU A 37 12.46 1.48 -1.26
N ASP A 38 13.04 0.56 -0.49
CA ASP A 38 13.91 -0.52 -0.97
C ASP A 38 13.15 -1.86 -1.19
N ARG A 39 11.85 -1.87 -0.90
CA ARG A 39 10.95 -3.03 -0.98
C ARG A 39 9.55 -2.60 -1.37
N TRP A 40 8.80 -3.52 -1.95
CA TRP A 40 7.40 -3.31 -2.29
C TRP A 40 6.56 -3.19 -1.01
N VAL A 41 5.82 -2.10 -0.87
CA VAL A 41 4.89 -1.86 0.24
C VAL A 41 3.47 -1.86 -0.33
N VAL A 42 2.72 -2.93 -0.04
CA VAL A 42 1.31 -3.07 -0.38
C VAL A 42 0.50 -2.59 0.81
N HIS A 43 -0.35 -1.57 0.59
CA HIS A 43 -1.06 -0.90 1.68
C HIS A 43 -2.46 -0.45 1.31
N GLY A 44 -3.23 -0.05 2.33
CA GLY A 44 -4.53 0.58 2.21
C GLY A 44 -4.60 1.90 3.00
N HIS A 45 -5.65 2.05 3.81
CA HIS A 45 -5.95 3.19 4.70
C HIS A 45 -6.35 4.48 3.99
N THR A 46 -5.57 4.90 2.98
CA THR A 46 -5.90 6.06 2.15
C THR A 46 -6.65 5.61 0.91
N ILE A 47 -7.94 5.95 0.85
CA ILE A 47 -8.83 5.62 -0.26
C ILE A 47 -8.36 6.31 -1.56
N VAL A 48 -8.31 5.55 -2.65
CA VAL A 48 -7.99 6.02 -4.00
C VAL A 48 -9.03 5.56 -5.04
N ASP A 49 -9.25 6.37 -6.08
CA ASP A 49 -10.22 6.05 -7.14
C ASP A 49 -9.77 4.94 -8.08
N VAL A 50 -8.48 4.63 -8.13
CA VAL A 50 -7.92 3.46 -8.81
C VAL A 50 -6.69 3.01 -8.04
N PRO A 51 -6.37 1.70 -8.04
CA PRO A 51 -5.17 1.22 -7.36
C PRO A 51 -3.94 1.94 -7.90
N LYS A 52 -3.14 2.52 -6.99
CA LYS A 52 -2.06 3.43 -7.37
C LYS A 52 -0.70 2.76 -7.19
N PHE A 53 0.08 2.78 -8.27
CA PHE A 53 1.46 2.33 -8.29
C PHE A 53 2.40 3.52 -8.40
N GLU A 54 3.27 3.71 -7.41
CA GLU A 54 4.29 4.78 -7.40
C GLU A 54 5.59 4.27 -6.78
N GLY A 55 6.64 4.09 -7.59
CA GLY A 55 7.93 3.57 -7.11
C GLY A 55 7.81 2.13 -6.61
N HIS A 56 8.02 1.89 -5.31
CA HIS A 56 7.73 0.60 -4.67
C HIS A 56 6.48 0.62 -3.77
N ARG A 57 5.64 1.65 -3.89
CA ARG A 57 4.37 1.77 -3.16
C ARG A 57 3.22 1.27 -4.04
N LEU A 58 2.39 0.39 -3.48
CA LEU A 58 1.17 -0.11 -4.11
C LEU A 58 -0.03 0.08 -3.17
N GLY A 59 -0.84 1.11 -3.44
CA GLY A 59 -2.08 1.37 -2.72
C GLY A 59 -3.26 0.63 -3.36
N ILE A 60 -3.94 -0.23 -2.60
CA ILE A 60 -5.06 -1.06 -3.08
C ILE A 60 -6.40 -0.74 -2.42
N ASP A 61 -6.47 0.24 -1.52
CA ASP A 61 -7.73 0.66 -0.90
C ASP A 61 -8.54 1.53 -1.85
N THR A 62 -9.46 0.91 -2.59
CA THR A 62 -10.42 1.60 -3.45
C THR A 62 -11.73 1.94 -2.72
N GLY A 63 -11.75 1.88 -1.39
CA GLY A 63 -12.89 2.24 -0.56
C GLY A 63 -14.11 1.35 -0.79
N ALA A 64 -13.98 0.03 -0.67
CA ALA A 64 -15.04 -0.93 -0.97
C ALA A 64 -16.39 -0.60 -0.29
N PHE A 65 -16.35 -0.08 0.96
CA PHE A 65 -17.56 0.32 1.68
C PHE A 65 -18.29 1.53 1.07
N ARG A 66 -17.59 2.34 0.28
CA ARG A 66 -18.11 3.56 -0.35
C ARG A 66 -18.34 3.38 -1.85
N SER A 67 -17.41 2.75 -2.54
CA SER A 67 -17.43 2.59 -4.00
C SER A 67 -18.05 1.27 -4.47
N GLY A 68 -18.27 0.30 -3.56
CA GLY A 68 -18.65 -1.08 -3.90
C GLY A 68 -17.52 -1.90 -4.54
N ARG A 69 -16.38 -1.28 -4.86
CA ARG A 69 -15.26 -1.95 -5.51
C ARG A 69 -14.20 -2.38 -4.48
N LEU A 70 -14.04 -3.70 -4.36
CA LEU A 70 -12.94 -4.32 -3.62
C LEU A 70 -11.80 -4.62 -4.58
N THR A 71 -10.61 -4.05 -4.31
CA THR A 71 -9.38 -4.35 -5.05
C THR A 71 -8.51 -5.35 -4.29
N ALA A 72 -7.88 -6.26 -5.04
CA ALA A 72 -6.85 -7.15 -4.54
C ALA A 72 -5.65 -7.19 -5.50
N VAL A 73 -4.49 -7.62 -5.01
CA VAL A 73 -3.32 -7.94 -5.83
C VAL A 73 -2.93 -9.41 -5.65
N ARG A 74 -2.82 -10.14 -6.76
CA ARG A 74 -2.26 -11.50 -6.79
C ARG A 74 -0.80 -11.45 -7.18
N ILE A 75 0.09 -11.99 -6.35
CA ILE A 75 1.53 -12.01 -6.58
C ILE A 75 1.99 -13.46 -6.80
N VAL A 76 2.63 -13.75 -7.94
CA VAL A 76 3.19 -15.07 -8.29
C VAL A 76 4.60 -14.88 -8.82
N GLY A 77 5.59 -15.22 -7.99
CA GLY A 77 7.00 -14.94 -8.27
C GLY A 77 7.23 -13.44 -8.47
N LYS A 78 7.67 -13.05 -9.67
CA LYS A 78 7.89 -11.65 -10.06
C LYS A 78 6.68 -10.97 -10.72
N HIS A 79 5.54 -11.64 -10.81
CA HIS A 79 4.36 -11.14 -11.51
C HIS A 79 3.28 -10.70 -10.53
N GLY A 80 2.77 -9.48 -10.69
CA GLY A 80 1.61 -8.96 -10.00
C GLY A 80 0.42 -8.82 -10.94
N LYS A 81 -0.78 -9.19 -10.49
CA LYS A 81 -2.05 -8.92 -11.20
C LYS A 81 -3.02 -8.24 -10.24
N LEU A 82 -3.48 -7.04 -10.62
CA LEU A 82 -4.59 -6.39 -9.95
C LEU A 82 -5.91 -7.09 -10.32
N LEU A 83 -6.74 -7.29 -9.31
CA LEU A 83 -8.09 -7.82 -9.39
C LEU A 83 -9.01 -6.79 -8.77
N SER A 84 -10.23 -6.66 -9.27
CA SER A 84 -11.26 -5.85 -8.62
C SER A 84 -12.61 -6.52 -8.83
N SER A 85 -13.48 -6.44 -7.83
CA SER A 85 -14.88 -6.79 -8.04
C SER A 85 -15.48 -5.84 -9.09
N ALA A 86 -16.40 -6.35 -9.91
CA ALA A 86 -17.32 -5.46 -10.61
C ALA A 86 -18.22 -4.82 -9.54
N GLY A 87 -18.32 -3.49 -9.56
CA GLY A 87 -19.33 -2.76 -8.80
C GLY A 87 -20.69 -2.92 -9.45
#